data_AF-A0A662K638-F1
#
_entry.id   AF-A0A662K638-F1
#
_cell.length_a   1.000
_cell.length_b   1.000
_cell.length_c   1.000
_cell.angle_alpha   90.00
_cell.angle_beta   90.00
_cell.angle_gamma   90.00
#
_symmetry.space_group_name_H-M   'P 1'
#
loop_
_entity.id
_entity.type
_entity.pdbx_description
1 polymer ?
#
loop_
_entity_poly.entity_id
_entity_poly.type
_entity_poly.pdbx_seq_one_letter_code
_entity_poly.pdbx_strand_id
1 'polypeptide(L)'
;TLYIGATEMILGLTGRSLEFGIVEMSGEFLLWRGIILFSAGMFYLSGIKNFENIHQQAKILMASLMIWIVAGVKIFSMILESIPGGEEGGWFNTLEGFLASYSAPYIPSLFLLPFSLVVLYYIKIAEGSRGPPQSRGGGREI
;
A
#
# COMPACT_ATOMS: atom_id res chain seq x y z
N THR A 1 -10.00 1.84 0.19
CA THR A 1 -9.33 0.64 -0.34
C THR A 1 -10.27 -0.30 -1.05
N LEU A 2 -11.30 -0.89 -0.40
CA LEU A 2 -12.17 -1.89 -1.02
C LEU A 2 -12.97 -1.37 -2.24
N TYR A 3 -13.63 -0.22 -2.09
CA TYR A 3 -14.37 0.42 -3.19
C TYR A 3 -13.45 0.71 -4.40
N ILE A 4 -12.28 1.31 -4.15
CA ILE A 4 -11.26 1.59 -5.16
C ILE A 4 -10.84 0.31 -5.89
N GLY A 5 -10.54 -0.77 -5.15
CA GLY A 5 -10.15 -2.05 -5.75
C GLY A 5 -11.26 -2.67 -6.59
N ALA A 6 -12.52 -2.58 -6.15
CA ALA A 6 -13.67 -3.04 -6.94
C ALA A 6 -13.84 -2.23 -8.23
N THR A 7 -13.70 -0.90 -8.17
CA THR A 7 -13.75 -0.02 -9.34
C THR A 7 -12.66 -0.37 -10.35
N GLU A 8 -11.40 -0.49 -9.90
CA GLU A 8 -10.29 -0.87 -10.78
C GLU A 8 -10.48 -2.28 -11.36
N MET A 9 -11.00 -3.23 -10.59
CA MET A 9 -11.28 -4.57 -11.12
C MET A 9 -12.35 -4.54 -12.23
N ILE A 10 -13.44 -3.78 -12.04
CA ILE A 10 -14.49 -3.62 -13.05
C ILE A 10 -13.95 -2.93 -14.32
N LEU A 11 -13.15 -1.87 -14.14
CA LEU A 11 -12.53 -1.15 -15.25
C LEU A 11 -11.55 -2.03 -16.03
N GLY A 12 -10.75 -2.84 -15.33
CA GLY A 12 -9.80 -3.77 -15.92
C GLY A 12 -10.48 -4.88 -16.72
N LEU A 13 -11.63 -5.38 -16.25
CA LEU A 13 -12.44 -6.36 -16.98
C LEU A 13 -13.14 -5.76 -18.20
N THR A 14 -13.51 -4.48 -18.15
CA THR A 14 -14.20 -3.79 -19.25
C THR A 14 -13.22 -3.19 -20.27
N GLY A 15 -11.91 -3.18 -19.96
CA GLY A 15 -10.89 -2.53 -20.78
C GLY A 15 -11.03 -1.00 -20.84
N ARG A 16 -11.73 -0.40 -19.86
CA ARG A 16 -11.98 1.06 -19.81
C ARG A 16 -10.97 1.70 -18.88
N SER A 17 -10.47 2.87 -19.25
CA SER A 17 -9.69 3.75 -18.37
C SER A 17 -10.58 4.86 -17.81
N LEU A 18 -10.32 5.23 -16.56
CA LEU A 18 -10.89 6.43 -15.95
C LEU A 18 -9.77 7.33 -15.44
N GLU A 19 -9.76 8.56 -15.94
CA GLU A 19 -8.95 9.64 -15.39
C GLU A 19 -9.89 10.57 -14.62
N PHE A 20 -9.66 10.71 -13.32
CA PHE A 20 -10.44 11.58 -12.46
C PHE A 20 -9.51 12.59 -11.78
N GLY A 21 -9.32 13.74 -12.44
CA GLY A 21 -8.40 14.79 -11.98
C GLY A 21 -6.95 14.31 -11.99
N ILE A 22 -6.29 14.34 -10.83
CA ILE A 22 -4.91 13.88 -10.66
C ILE A 22 -4.78 12.35 -10.48
N VAL A 23 -5.92 11.64 -10.38
CA VAL A 23 -5.96 10.20 -10.15
C VAL A 23 -6.21 9.48 -11.46
N GLU A 24 -5.33 8.54 -11.79
CA GLU A 24 -5.45 7.72 -12.98
C GLU A 24 -5.74 6.27 -12.61
N MET A 25 -6.88 5.79 -13.11
CA MET A 25 -7.27 4.39 -13.14
C MET A 25 -7.16 3.92 -14.59
N SER A 26 -5.91 3.84 -15.06
CA SER A 26 -5.53 3.26 -16.34
C SER A 26 -4.32 2.31 -16.17
N GLY A 27 -3.92 1.65 -17.26
CA GLY A 27 -2.68 0.88 -17.36
C GLY A 27 -2.87 -0.63 -17.51
N GLU A 28 -1.83 -1.30 -18.00
CA GLU A 28 -1.80 -2.74 -18.28
C GLU A 28 -2.07 -3.59 -17.02
N PHE A 29 -1.58 -3.14 -15.86
CA PHE A 29 -1.72 -3.84 -14.59
C PHE A 29 -2.96 -3.42 -13.78
N LEU A 30 -3.91 -2.71 -14.38
CA LEU A 30 -5.05 -2.16 -13.65
C LEU A 30 -5.95 -3.24 -13.03
N LEU A 31 -6.19 -4.35 -13.74
CA LEU A 31 -6.96 -5.48 -13.19
C LEU A 31 -6.25 -6.09 -11.97
N TRP A 32 -4.94 -6.35 -12.08
CA TRP A 32 -4.12 -6.90 -11.01
C TRP A 32 -4.08 -5.96 -9.80
N ARG A 33 -3.94 -4.66 -10.04
CA ARG A 33 -3.99 -3.63 -9.01
C ARG A 33 -5.34 -3.63 -8.29
N GLY A 34 -6.44 -3.71 -9.03
CA GLY A 34 -7.79 -3.79 -8.50
C GLY A 34 -7.99 -5.01 -7.59
N ILE A 35 -7.54 -6.19 -8.02
CA ILE A 35 -7.60 -7.43 -7.21
C ILE A 35 -6.83 -7.25 -5.90
N ILE A 36 -5.60 -6.74 -5.96
CA ILE A 36 -4.76 -6.53 -4.78
C ILE A 36 -5.43 -5.54 -3.81
N LEU A 37 -5.92 -4.41 -4.31
CA LEU A 37 -6.60 -3.41 -3.47
C LEU A 37 -7.92 -3.92 -2.90
N PHE A 38 -8.69 -4.69 -3.66
CA PHE A 38 -9.94 -5.28 -3.18
C PHE A 38 -9.67 -6.26 -2.03
N SER A 39 -8.72 -7.17 -2.22
CA SER A 39 -8.29 -8.13 -1.20
C SER A 39 -7.69 -7.44 0.04
N ALA A 40 -6.88 -6.40 -0.14
CA ALA A 40 -6.38 -5.59 0.97
C ALA A 40 -7.53 -4.94 1.75
N GLY A 41 -8.55 -4.43 1.06
CA GLY A 41 -9.77 -3.92 1.67
C GLY A 41 -10.51 -4.97 2.51
N MET A 42 -10.63 -6.19 1.98
CA MET A 42 -11.26 -7.32 2.69
C MET A 42 -10.49 -7.72 3.94
N PHE A 43 -9.15 -7.74 3.88
CA PHE A 43 -8.31 -8.01 5.04
C PHE A 43 -8.40 -6.92 6.11
N TYR A 44 -8.46 -5.64 5.74
CA TYR A 44 -8.75 -4.58 6.70
C TYR A 44 -10.11 -4.76 7.37
N LEU A 45 -11.18 -5.04 6.61
CA LEU A 45 -12.51 -5.27 7.18
C LEU A 45 -12.55 -6.49 8.11
N SER A 46 -11.85 -7.58 7.75
CA SER A 46 -11.74 -8.77 8.59
C SER A 46 -10.97 -8.50 9.88
N GLY A 47 -9.91 -7.69 9.81
CA GLY A 47 -9.02 -7.36 10.92
C GLY A 47 -9.64 -6.46 11.99
N ILE A 48 -10.62 -5.62 11.64
CA ILE A 48 -11.26 -4.67 12.57
C ILE A 48 -12.06 -5.39 13.68
N LYS A 49 -12.53 -6.63 13.44
CA LYS A 49 -13.49 -7.30 14.32
C LYS A 49 -12.93 -7.88 15.64
N ASN A 50 -11.62 -7.77 15.94
CA ASN A 50 -11.03 -8.03 17.27
C ASN A 50 -9.51 -7.78 17.25
N PHE A 51 -9.07 -6.58 17.61
CA PHE A 51 -7.65 -6.18 17.59
C PHE A 51 -6.76 -6.92 18.61
N GLU A 52 -7.34 -7.62 19.57
CA GLU A 52 -6.60 -8.34 20.61
C GLU A 52 -5.94 -9.62 20.11
N ASN A 53 -6.38 -10.17 18.96
CA ASN A 53 -5.84 -11.41 18.43
C ASN A 53 -4.72 -11.14 17.41
N ILE A 54 -3.57 -11.80 17.61
CA ILE A 54 -2.40 -11.74 16.71
C ILE A 54 -2.77 -12.08 15.25
N HIS A 55 -3.74 -12.96 15.04
CA HIS A 55 -4.21 -13.34 13.72
C HIS A 55 -4.89 -12.18 12.98
N GLN A 56 -5.58 -11.28 13.71
CA GLN A 56 -6.21 -10.10 13.10
C GLN A 56 -5.18 -8.99 12.84
N GLN A 57 -4.20 -8.82 13.73
CA GLN A 57 -3.05 -7.93 13.48
C GLN A 57 -2.29 -8.36 12.21
N ALA A 58 -2.04 -9.66 12.04
CA ALA A 58 -1.42 -10.19 10.83
C ALA A 58 -2.19 -9.84 9.55
N LYS A 59 -3.53 -9.93 9.54
CA LYS A 59 -4.34 -9.54 8.37
C LYS A 59 -4.18 -8.05 8.03
N ILE A 60 -4.13 -7.19 9.04
CA ILE A 60 -3.97 -5.74 8.85
C ILE A 60 -2.56 -5.42 8.34
N LEU A 61 -1.53 -6.10 8.86
CA LEU A 61 -0.16 -6.00 8.34
C LEU A 61 -0.09 -6.46 6.88
N MET A 62 -0.70 -7.60 6.55
CA MET A 62 -0.75 -8.09 5.17
C MET A 62 -1.48 -7.12 4.24
N ALA A 63 -2.62 -6.58 4.66
CA ALA A 63 -3.34 -5.56 3.89
C ALA A 63 -2.49 -4.31 3.64
N SER A 64 -1.70 -3.90 4.64
CA SER A 64 -0.75 -2.79 4.52
C SER A 64 0.34 -3.11 3.52
N LEU A 65 0.97 -4.28 3.66
CA LEU A 65 2.06 -4.74 2.77
C LEU A 65 1.61 -4.83 1.31
N MET A 66 0.38 -5.30 1.06
CA MET A 66 -0.21 -5.31 -0.28
C MET A 66 -0.31 -3.91 -0.91
N ILE A 67 -0.74 -2.90 -0.13
CA ILE A 67 -0.76 -1.50 -0.60
C ILE A 67 0.67 -1.01 -0.86
N TRP A 68 1.61 -1.33 0.03
CA TRP A 68 3.01 -0.95 -0.08
C TRP A 68 3.70 -1.53 -1.33
N ILE A 69 3.40 -2.78 -1.71
CA ILE A 69 3.95 -3.36 -2.94
C ILE A 69 3.47 -2.57 -4.16
N VAL A 70 2.15 -2.32 -4.28
CA VAL A 70 1.60 -1.61 -5.43
C VAL A 70 2.11 -0.17 -5.50
N ALA A 71 2.07 0.54 -4.38
CA ALA A 71 2.53 1.93 -4.32
C ALA A 71 4.05 2.03 -4.50
N GLY A 72 4.80 1.09 -3.92
CA GLY A 72 6.26 1.01 -4.00
C GLY A 72 6.75 0.78 -5.43
N VAL A 73 6.08 -0.07 -6.20
CA VAL A 73 6.39 -0.24 -7.63
C VAL A 73 6.23 1.08 -8.39
N LYS A 74 5.14 1.84 -8.15
CA LYS A 74 4.95 3.14 -8.81
C LYS A 74 5.97 4.19 -8.37
N ILE A 75 6.31 4.23 -7.07
CA ILE A 75 7.39 5.12 -6.56
C ILE A 75 8.71 4.76 -7.24
N PHE A 76 9.01 3.46 -7.35
CA PHE A 76 10.22 2.99 -8.02
C PHE A 76 10.24 3.39 -9.49
N SER A 77 9.12 3.25 -10.21
CA SER A 77 8.99 3.75 -11.59
C SER A 77 9.21 5.26 -11.68
N MET A 78 8.63 6.07 -10.79
CA MET A 78 8.85 7.52 -10.75
C MET A 78 10.33 7.88 -10.54
N ILE A 79 11.02 7.14 -9.67
CA ILE A 79 12.46 7.32 -9.42
C ILE A 79 13.26 6.96 -10.69
N LEU A 80 12.95 5.84 -11.35
CA LEU A 80 13.63 5.45 -12.58
C LEU A 80 13.39 6.44 -13.73
N GLU A 81 12.15 6.94 -13.87
CA GLU A 81 11.79 7.98 -14.84
C GLU A 81 12.48 9.31 -14.57
N SER A 82 12.91 9.56 -13.33
CA SER A 82 13.64 10.78 -12.96
C SER A 82 15.11 10.77 -13.38
N ILE A 83 15.66 9.61 -13.76
CA ILE A 83 17.05 9.47 -14.22
C ILE A 83 17.08 9.60 -15.76
N PRO A 84 17.61 10.69 -16.32
CA PRO A 84 17.73 10.87 -17.76
C PRO A 84 18.75 9.88 -18.33
N GLY A 85 18.27 8.85 -19.03
CA GLY A 85 19.08 7.79 -19.64
C GLY A 85 19.19 7.90 -21.16
N GLY A 86 19.61 9.06 -21.68
CA GLY A 86 19.75 9.29 -23.12
C GLY A 86 21.21 9.49 -23.58
N GLU A 87 21.49 9.16 -24.84
CA GLU A 87 22.82 9.25 -25.48
C GLU A 87 23.43 10.68 -25.51
N GLU A 88 22.67 11.72 -25.15
CA GLU A 88 23.10 13.13 -25.20
C GLU A 88 23.00 13.88 -23.85
N GLY A 89 22.68 13.21 -22.73
CA GLY A 89 22.41 13.88 -21.45
C GLY A 89 23.14 13.28 -20.25
N GLY A 90 23.68 14.13 -19.36
CA GLY A 90 24.33 13.70 -18.13
C GLY A 90 23.36 13.01 -17.17
N TRP A 91 23.88 12.09 -16.35
CA TRP A 91 23.15 11.31 -15.31
C TRP A 91 22.41 12.15 -14.25
N PHE A 92 22.56 13.48 -14.29
CA PHE A 92 21.88 14.42 -13.42
C PHE A 92 20.80 15.16 -14.20
N ASN A 93 19.56 14.95 -13.79
CA ASN A 93 18.43 15.73 -14.29
C ASN A 93 18.51 17.18 -13.80
N THR A 94 17.87 18.10 -14.52
CA THR A 94 17.60 19.43 -13.97
C THR A 94 16.58 19.29 -12.84
N LEU A 95 16.61 20.20 -11.86
CA LEU A 95 15.70 20.16 -10.71
C LEU A 95 14.22 20.19 -11.16
N GLU A 96 13.93 20.92 -12.23
CA GLU A 96 12.61 20.98 -12.88
C GLU A 96 12.24 19.65 -13.56
N GLY A 97 13.16 19.04 -14.31
CA GLY A 97 12.94 17.72 -14.93
C GLY A 97 12.76 16.61 -13.91
N PHE A 98 13.47 16.66 -12.78
CA PHE A 98 13.26 15.75 -11.66
C PHE A 98 11.86 15.90 -11.06
N LEU A 99 11.42 17.13 -10.77
CA LEU A 99 10.09 17.37 -10.20
C LEU A 99 8.96 17.02 -11.16
N ALA A 100 9.16 17.19 -12.47
CA ALA A 100 8.19 16.79 -13.48
C ALA A 100 7.91 15.28 -13.47
N SER A 101 8.91 14.43 -13.18
CA SER A 101 8.74 12.96 -13.06
C SER A 101 7.86 12.53 -11.88
N TYR A 102 7.66 13.40 -10.88
CA TYR A 102 6.75 13.14 -9.76
C TYR A 102 5.36 13.77 -9.96
N SER A 103 5.10 14.40 -11.10
CA SER A 103 3.79 15.01 -11.38
C SER A 103 2.73 13.97 -11.73
N ALA A 104 1.46 14.39 -11.76
CA ALA A 104 0.35 13.53 -12.14
C ALA A 104 0.60 12.88 -13.51
N PRO A 105 0.14 11.65 -13.74
CA PRO A 105 -0.92 10.96 -12.99
C PRO A 105 -0.50 10.07 -11.80
N TYR A 106 -1.29 10.12 -10.71
CA TYR A 106 -1.11 9.29 -9.51
C TYR A 106 -2.08 8.12 -9.45
N ILE A 107 -1.61 6.94 -9.06
CA ILE A 107 -2.47 5.79 -8.81
C ILE A 107 -3.10 5.85 -7.41
N PRO A 108 -4.30 5.27 -7.20
CA PRO A 108 -4.99 5.34 -5.91
C PRO A 108 -4.18 4.81 -4.71
N SER A 109 -3.31 3.82 -4.91
CA SER A 109 -2.51 3.23 -3.84
C SER A 109 -1.48 4.19 -3.23
N LEU A 110 -0.99 5.18 -3.98
CA LEU A 110 -0.09 6.22 -3.46
C LEU A 110 -0.77 7.06 -2.38
N PHE A 111 -2.06 7.34 -2.53
CA PHE A 111 -2.84 8.07 -1.53
C PHE A 111 -3.15 7.21 -0.30
N LEU A 112 -3.20 5.88 -0.45
CA LEU A 112 -3.48 4.95 0.66
C LEU A 112 -2.25 4.68 1.55
N LEU A 113 -1.05 4.97 1.05
CA LEU A 113 0.23 4.79 1.73
C LEU A 113 0.33 5.50 3.10
N PRO A 114 0.02 6.81 3.24
CA PRO A 114 0.06 7.47 4.55
C PRO A 114 -0.95 6.86 5.54
N PHE A 115 -2.12 6.44 5.06
CA PHE A 115 -3.12 5.79 5.93
C PHE A 115 -2.65 4.41 6.39
N SER A 116 -2.01 3.62 5.51
CA SER A 116 -1.46 2.32 5.90
C SER A 116 -0.34 2.47 6.94
N LEU A 117 0.51 3.50 6.83
CA LEU A 117 1.52 3.84 7.84
C LEU A 117 0.93 4.15 9.21
N VAL A 118 -0.14 4.95 9.26
CA VAL A 118 -0.84 5.25 10.52
C VAL A 118 -1.35 3.98 11.18
N VAL A 119 -1.90 3.05 10.40
CA VAL A 119 -2.38 1.77 10.93
C VAL A 119 -1.22 0.92 11.50
N LEU A 120 -0.08 0.86 10.80
CA LEU A 120 1.12 0.18 11.31
C LEU A 120 1.62 0.79 12.62
N TYR A 121 1.59 2.12 12.72
CA TYR A 121 1.96 2.84 13.93
C TYR A 121 1.06 2.48 15.13
N TYR A 122 -0.25 2.39 14.92
CA TYR A 122 -1.18 1.94 15.96
C TYR A 122 -0.93 0.49 16.40
N ILE A 123 -0.62 -0.41 15.47
CA ILE A 123 -0.28 -1.81 15.82
C ILE A 123 0.95 -1.85 16.73
N LYS A 124 1.99 -1.09 16.40
CA LYS A 124 3.22 -1.00 17.21
C LYS A 124 2.94 -0.50 18.64
N ILE A 125 2.08 0.51 18.79
CA ILE A 125 1.67 1.01 20.12
C ILE A 125 0.89 -0.07 20.88
N ALA A 126 -0.05 -0.75 20.21
CA ALA A 126 -0.87 -1.79 20.82
C ALA A 126 -0.03 -2.99 21.29
N GLU A 127 1.03 -3.35 20.55
CA GLU A 127 2.01 -4.35 20.98
C GLU A 127 2.81 -3.89 22.21
N GLY A 128 3.31 -2.66 22.22
CA GLY A 128 4.07 -2.12 23.37
C GLY A 128 3.25 -2.00 24.66
N SER A 129 1.93 -1.93 24.56
CA SER A 129 1.01 -1.90 25.70
C SER A 129 0.72 -3.29 26.28
N ARG A 130 0.95 -4.38 25.52
CA ARG A 130 0.89 -5.74 26.04
C ARG A 130 2.21 -6.00 26.77
N GLY A 131 2.19 -5.91 28.09
CA GLY A 131 3.34 -6.26 28.94
C GLY A 131 3.91 -7.65 28.61
N PRO A 132 5.17 -7.94 28.99
CA PRO A 132 5.83 -9.19 28.63
C PRO A 132 4.96 -10.39 29.02
N PRO A 133 4.99 -11.48 28.23
CA PRO A 133 4.20 -12.67 28.54
C PRO A 133 4.55 -13.11 29.96
N GLN A 134 3.55 -13.14 30.85
CA GLN A 134 3.73 -13.71 32.18
C GLN A 134 4.19 -15.15 31.99
N SER A 135 5.45 -15.42 32.31
CA SER A 135 5.93 -16.79 32.37
C SER A 135 5.02 -17.51 33.34
N ARG A 136 4.34 -18.56 32.86
CA ARG A 136 3.60 -19.47 33.74
C ARG A 136 4.61 -19.96 34.75
N GLY A 137 4.54 -19.43 35.97
CA GLY A 137 5.26 -19.93 37.12
C GLY A 137 4.94 -21.40 37.24
N GLY A 138 5.93 -22.25 36.93
CA GLY A 138 5.90 -23.65 37.29
C GLY A 138 5.87 -23.72 38.81
N GLY A 139 4.66 -23.83 39.34
CA GLY A 139 4.44 -24.22 40.72
C GLY A 139 5.10 -25.57 40.92
N ARG A 140 6.22 -25.58 41.64
CA ARG A 140 6.68 -26.77 42.34
C ARG A 140 5.64 -27.03 43.42
N GLU A 141 4.97 -28.16 43.37
CA GLU A 141 4.46 -28.78 44.58
C GLU A 141 5.12 -30.15 44.72
N ILE A 142 5.56 -30.35 45.95
CA ILE A 142 6.48 -31.33 46.53
C ILE A 142 5.76 -32.66 46.77
#